data_AF-A0A0F8YRM6-F1
#
_entry.id   AF-A0A0F8YRM6-F1
#
_cell.length_a   1.000
_cell.length_b   1.000
_cell.length_c   1.000
_cell.angle_alpha   90.00
_cell.angle_beta   90.00
_cell.angle_gamma   90.00
#
_symmetry.space_group_name_H-M   'P 1'
#
loop_
_entity.id
_entity.type
_entity.pdbx_description
1 polymer ?
#
loop_
_entity_poly.entity_id
_entity_poly.type
_entity_poly.pdbx_seq_one_letter_code
_entity_poly.pdbx_strand_id
1 'polypeptide(L)'
;LPFVSIGALFALFITGRDLGLPALIGLLMLIGIVVANAIVLITFVEMLRRRGLSTREAILQGGRSRVRPILMTAFATIFALIPLSLGLSRGGIIIAEELATVVIGGLFTSTLLTLVVIPVVYSLYDDLGRWLRRGRETAAGGVQGVP
;
A
#
# COMPACT_ATOMS: atom_id res chain seq x y z
N LEU A 1 -7.04 2.93 -0.07
CA LEU A 1 -7.81 4.09 0.40
C LEU A 1 -8.18 4.01 1.88
N PRO A 2 -8.92 3.01 2.39
CA PRO A 2 -9.35 3.00 3.81
C PRO A 2 -8.18 3.02 4.80
N PHE A 3 -7.08 2.34 4.46
CA PHE A 3 -5.88 2.25 5.28
C PHE A 3 -5.16 3.60 5.51
N VAL A 4 -5.28 4.52 4.55
CA VAL A 4 -4.62 5.83 4.61
C VAL A 4 -5.33 6.73 5.59
N SER A 5 -6.66 6.76 5.51
CA SER A 5 -7.52 7.53 6.40
C SER A 5 -7.30 7.13 7.85
N ILE A 6 -7.24 5.81 8.13
CA ILE A 6 -6.99 5.29 9.47
C ILE A 6 -5.63 5.76 10.01
N GLY A 7 -4.56 5.65 9.21
CA GLY A 7 -3.22 6.08 9.65
C GLY A 7 -3.08 7.59 9.85
N ALA A 8 -3.69 8.39 8.98
CA ALA A 8 -3.69 9.85 9.09
C ALA A 8 -4.45 10.34 10.33
N LEU A 9 -5.65 9.79 10.56
CA LEU A 9 -6.47 10.10 11.74
C LEU A 9 -5.78 9.64 13.03
N PHE A 10 -5.18 8.45 13.03
CA PHE A 10 -4.44 7.91 14.16
C PHE A 10 -3.21 8.76 14.51
N ALA A 11 -2.49 9.26 13.50
CA ALA A 11 -1.35 10.13 13.73
C ALA A 11 -1.75 11.48 14.32
N LEU A 12 -2.82 12.12 13.83
CA LEU A 12 -3.34 13.34 14.44
C LEU A 12 -3.76 13.11 15.89
N PHE A 13 -4.43 11.98 16.17
CA PHE A 13 -4.86 11.61 17.52
C PHE A 13 -3.68 11.46 18.49
N ILE A 14 -2.60 10.77 18.08
CA ILE A 14 -1.40 10.63 18.92
C ILE A 14 -0.67 11.95 19.10
N THR A 15 -0.61 12.78 18.05
CA THR A 15 0.12 14.05 18.09
C THR A 15 -0.68 15.16 18.77
N GLY A 16 -1.94 14.90 19.13
CA GLY A 16 -2.84 15.88 19.75
C GLY A 16 -3.14 17.09 18.86
N ARG A 17 -3.03 16.94 17.54
CA ARG A 17 -3.21 18.02 16.55
C ARG A 17 -4.64 18.04 16.02
N ASP A 18 -5.17 19.23 15.76
CA ASP A 18 -6.54 19.41 15.32
C ASP A 18 -6.75 18.96 13.87
N LEU A 19 -7.97 18.50 13.57
CA LEU A 19 -8.44 18.25 12.21
C LEU A 19 -8.85 19.58 11.54
N GLY A 20 -7.85 20.42 11.26
CA GLY A 20 -8.03 21.70 10.56
C GLY A 20 -7.98 21.57 9.03
N LEU A 21 -8.17 22.71 8.34
CA LEU A 21 -7.92 22.83 6.89
C LEU A 21 -6.53 22.30 6.46
N PRO A 22 -5.44 22.54 7.21
CA PRO A 22 -4.12 22.05 6.82
C PRO A 22 -4.03 20.51 6.87
N ALA A 23 -4.63 19.90 7.88
CA ALA A 23 -4.74 18.45 8.00
C ALA A 23 -5.53 17.83 6.82
N LEU A 24 -6.60 18.49 6.39
CA LEU A 24 -7.39 18.05 5.23
C LEU A 24 -6.60 18.12 3.92
N ILE A 25 -5.79 19.19 3.72
CA ILE A 25 -4.89 19.29 2.56
C ILE A 25 -3.83 18.18 2.60
N GLY A 26 -3.28 17.90 3.79
CA GLY A 26 -2.36 16.77 3.99
C GLY A 26 -2.99 15.43 3.62
N LEU A 27 -4.24 15.21 4.02
CA LEU A 27 -5.00 14.00 3.69
C LEU A 27 -5.22 13.87 2.17
N LEU A 28 -5.56 14.97 1.50
CA LEU A 28 -5.73 15.00 0.04
C LEU A 28 -4.43 14.65 -0.69
N MET A 29 -3.31 15.23 -0.28
CA MET A 29 -1.99 14.89 -0.84
C MET A 29 -1.64 13.41 -0.64
N LEU A 30 -1.93 12.87 0.54
CA LEU A 30 -1.73 11.46 0.87
C LEU A 30 -2.48 10.53 -0.08
N ILE A 31 -3.72 10.89 -0.45
CA ILE A 31 -4.48 10.13 -1.45
C ILE A 31 -3.71 10.08 -2.77
N GLY A 32 -3.20 11.22 -3.25
CA GLY A 32 -2.40 11.30 -4.48
C GLY A 32 -1.16 10.41 -4.45
N ILE A 33 -0.40 10.44 -3.36
CA ILE A 33 0.83 9.62 -3.19
C ILE A 33 0.49 8.13 -3.24
N VAL A 34 -0.56 7.72 -2.54
CA VAL A 34 -0.95 6.30 -2.48
C VAL A 34 -1.53 5.81 -3.80
N VAL A 35 -2.33 6.64 -4.47
CA VAL A 35 -2.85 6.33 -5.81
C VAL A 35 -1.70 6.21 -6.81
N ALA A 36 -0.71 7.10 -6.79
CA ALA A 36 0.46 6.99 -7.66
C ALA A 36 1.22 5.66 -7.43
N ASN A 37 1.44 5.27 -6.18
CA ASN A 37 2.06 3.99 -5.83
C ASN A 37 1.24 2.80 -6.36
N ALA A 38 -0.10 2.87 -6.28
CA ALA A 38 -1.01 1.84 -6.77
C ALA A 38 -1.17 1.81 -8.30
N ILE A 39 -1.00 2.94 -9.00
CA ILE A 39 -0.99 2.99 -10.46
C ILE A 39 0.28 2.32 -10.98
N VAL A 40 1.45 2.73 -10.46
CA VAL A 40 2.73 2.10 -10.82
C VAL A 40 2.64 0.59 -10.55
N LEU A 41 2.05 0.21 -9.39
CA LEU A 41 1.28 -1.03 -9.16
C LEU A 41 0.84 -1.85 -10.38
N ILE A 42 -0.39 -1.53 -10.73
CA ILE A 42 -1.20 -2.19 -11.72
C ILE A 42 -0.51 -2.17 -13.07
N THR A 43 0.11 -1.05 -13.46
CA THR A 43 0.80 -0.93 -14.75
C THR A 43 1.95 -1.93 -14.89
N PHE A 44 2.77 -2.12 -13.85
CA PHE A 44 3.87 -3.08 -13.90
C PHE A 44 3.35 -4.53 -13.90
N VAL A 45 2.31 -4.84 -13.13
CA VAL A 45 1.68 -6.19 -13.13
C VAL A 45 1.09 -6.49 -14.49
N GLU A 46 0.37 -5.55 -15.10
CA GLU A 46 -0.21 -5.69 -16.43
C GLU A 46 0.86 -5.85 -17.51
N MET A 47 1.97 -5.11 -17.40
CA MET A 47 3.13 -5.30 -18.27
C MET A 47 3.72 -6.72 -18.15
N LEU A 48 3.83 -7.26 -16.94
CA LEU A 48 4.31 -8.63 -16.74
C LEU A 48 3.33 -9.67 -17.28
N ARG A 49 2.02 -9.46 -17.11
CA ARG A 49 0.99 -10.33 -17.71
C ARG A 49 1.07 -10.33 -19.23
N ARG A 50 1.28 -9.17 -19.86
CA ARG A 50 1.51 -9.06 -21.32
C ARG A 50 2.78 -9.76 -21.79
N ARG A 51 3.76 -9.98 -20.92
CA ARG A 51 4.98 -10.75 -21.18
C ARG A 51 4.78 -12.27 -20.99
N GLY A 52 3.54 -12.72 -20.75
CA GLY A 52 3.20 -14.14 -20.64
C GLY A 52 3.28 -14.71 -19.23
N LEU A 53 3.58 -13.90 -18.21
CA LEU A 53 3.57 -14.37 -16.82
C LEU A 53 2.14 -14.61 -16.34
N SER A 54 1.95 -15.68 -15.56
CA SER A 54 0.68 -15.90 -14.88
C SER A 54 0.40 -14.77 -13.89
N THR A 55 -0.88 -14.48 -13.61
CA THR A 55 -1.27 -13.41 -12.68
C THR A 55 -0.57 -13.55 -11.32
N ARG A 56 -0.35 -14.79 -10.85
CA ARG A 56 0.35 -15.08 -9.59
C ARG A 56 1.82 -14.68 -9.63
N GLU A 57 2.53 -15.03 -10.70
CA GLU A 57 3.95 -14.68 -10.87
C GLU A 57 4.13 -13.17 -11.10
N ALA A 58 3.22 -12.55 -11.86
CA ALA A 58 3.24 -11.11 -12.10
C ALA A 58 3.03 -10.30 -10.82
N ILE A 59 2.15 -10.75 -9.92
CA ILE A 59 1.95 -10.12 -8.60
C ILE A 59 3.16 -10.36 -7.69
N LEU A 60 3.77 -11.55 -7.71
CA LEU A 60 4.95 -11.86 -6.88
C LEU A 60 6.15 -10.98 -7.27
N GLN A 61 6.43 -10.91 -8.57
CA GLN A 61 7.53 -10.12 -9.11
C GLN A 61 7.22 -8.62 -9.02
N GLY A 62 5.96 -8.23 -9.21
CA GLY A 62 5.47 -6.86 -9.03
C GLY A 62 5.43 -6.39 -7.58
N GLY A 63 5.23 -7.28 -6.62
CA GLY A 63 5.28 -7.00 -5.19
C GLY A 63 6.71 -6.81 -4.70
N ARG A 64 7.61 -7.75 -5.00
CA ARG A 64 9.03 -7.67 -4.59
C ARG A 64 9.75 -6.47 -5.20
N SER A 65 9.46 -6.15 -6.47
CA SER A 65 10.07 -5.01 -7.16
C SER A 65 9.61 -3.66 -6.62
N ARG A 66 8.60 -3.65 -5.75
CA ARG A 66 8.00 -2.42 -5.21
C ARG A 66 8.36 -2.06 -3.81
N VAL A 67 8.74 -3.04 -2.99
CA VAL A 67 9.21 -2.80 -1.63
C VAL A 67 10.33 -1.75 -1.63
N ARG A 68 11.28 -1.85 -2.56
CA ARG A 68 12.38 -0.88 -2.70
C ARG A 68 11.89 0.53 -3.10
N PRO A 69 11.15 0.72 -4.21
CA PRO A 69 10.58 2.02 -4.57
C PRO A 69 9.65 2.65 -3.52
N ILE A 70 8.73 1.88 -2.92
CA ILE A 70 7.77 2.40 -1.94
C ILE A 70 8.50 2.85 -0.67
N LEU A 71 9.46 2.08 -0.19
CA LEU A 71 10.28 2.48 0.95
C LEU A 71 11.13 3.70 0.63
N MET A 72 11.72 3.76 -0.57
CA MET A 72 12.51 4.91 -1.01
C MET A 72 11.68 6.20 -0.99
N THR A 73 10.49 6.19 -1.58
CA THR A 73 9.61 7.38 -1.58
C THR A 73 9.12 7.70 -0.17
N ALA A 74 8.75 6.69 0.62
CA ALA A 74 8.29 6.89 1.98
C ALA A 74 9.37 7.52 2.86
N PHE A 75 10.59 6.98 2.86
CA PHE A 75 11.69 7.55 3.63
C PHE A 75 12.07 8.94 3.15
N ALA A 76 12.14 9.18 1.84
CA ALA A 76 12.42 10.51 1.31
C ALA A 76 11.41 11.56 1.78
N THR A 77 10.11 11.25 1.69
CA THR A 77 9.04 12.15 2.16
C THR A 77 9.07 12.33 3.67
N ILE A 78 9.26 11.26 4.44
CA ILE A 78 9.33 11.33 5.90
C ILE A 78 10.52 12.19 6.33
N PHE A 79 11.72 11.94 5.82
CA PHE A 79 12.90 12.75 6.17
C PHE A 79 12.78 14.22 5.76
N ALA A 80 12.16 14.51 4.62
CA ALA A 80 11.89 15.88 4.21
C ALA A 80 10.91 16.60 5.16
N LEU A 81 9.93 15.88 5.71
CA LEU A 81 8.87 16.45 6.54
C LEU A 81 9.13 16.37 8.04
N ILE A 82 10.08 15.56 8.51
CA ILE A 82 10.45 15.47 9.94
C ILE A 82 10.73 16.85 10.57
N PRO A 83 11.65 17.68 10.05
CA PRO A 83 11.96 18.97 10.68
C PRO A 83 10.76 19.92 10.69
N LEU A 84 9.89 19.81 9.68
CA LEU A 84 8.66 20.57 9.57
C LEU A 84 7.62 20.11 10.59
N SER A 85 7.47 18.80 10.79
CA SER A 85 6.54 18.22 11.75
C SER A 85 6.88 18.57 13.20
N LEU A 86 8.17 18.72 13.50
CA LEU A 86 8.70 19.05 14.83
C LEU A 86 8.65 20.54 15.16
N GLY A 87 8.18 21.40 14.24
CA GLY A 87 8.09 22.84 14.48
C GLY A 87 9.45 23.53 14.65
N LEU A 88 10.55 22.89 14.22
CA LEU A 88 11.93 23.39 14.41
C LEU A 88 12.23 24.64 13.55
N SER A 89 11.35 24.96 12.59
CA SER A 89 11.42 26.19 11.82
C SER A 89 10.99 27.38 12.68
N ARG A 90 11.97 28.21 13.10
CA ARG A 90 11.72 29.52 13.73
C ARG A 90 10.88 30.38 12.79
N GLY A 91 9.56 30.41 12.99
CA GLY A 91 8.62 31.07 12.08
C GLY A 91 7.18 30.57 12.09
N GLY A 92 6.82 29.57 12.92
CA GLY A 92 5.44 29.36 13.36
C GLY A 92 4.40 29.19 12.26
N ILE A 93 4.65 28.33 11.28
CA ILE A 93 3.59 27.92 10.34
C ILE A 93 2.90 26.68 10.93
N ILE A 94 2.00 26.90 11.89
CA ILE A 94 1.16 25.85 12.52
C ILE A 94 0.47 24.99 11.43
N ILE A 95 0.11 25.62 10.32
CA ILE A 95 -0.46 25.00 9.12
C ILE A 95 0.46 23.89 8.57
N ALA A 96 1.76 24.13 8.49
CA ALA A 96 2.71 23.20 7.88
C ALA A 96 3.03 22.00 8.80
N GLU A 97 2.93 22.22 10.12
CA GLU A 97 3.09 21.19 11.14
C GLU A 97 1.98 20.12 11.07
N GLU A 98 0.72 20.53 11.12
CA GLU A 98 -0.44 19.62 11.04
C GLU A 98 -0.43 18.80 9.73
N LEU A 99 -0.17 19.48 8.62
CA LEU A 99 -0.06 18.86 7.30
C LEU A 99 1.08 17.83 7.27
N ALA A 100 2.26 18.16 7.80
CA ALA A 100 3.41 17.25 7.82
C ALA A 100 3.12 16.01 8.67
N THR A 101 2.49 16.17 9.85
CA THR A 101 2.10 15.05 10.71
C THR A 101 1.14 14.11 10.01
N VAL A 102 0.10 14.65 9.35
CA VAL A 102 -0.86 13.84 8.61
C VAL A 102 -0.16 13.04 7.54
N VAL A 103 0.67 13.69 6.72
CA VAL A 103 1.38 13.04 5.62
C VAL A 103 2.32 11.96 6.14
N ILE A 104 3.15 12.23 7.14
CA ILE A 104 4.08 11.26 7.74
C ILE A 104 3.32 10.05 8.30
N GLY A 105 2.29 10.29 9.11
CA GLY A 105 1.53 9.24 9.77
C GLY A 105 0.73 8.36 8.81
N GLY A 106 0.07 8.97 7.83
CA GLY A 106 -0.65 8.25 6.79
C GLY A 106 0.29 7.48 5.86
N LEU A 107 1.46 8.02 5.51
CA LEU A 107 2.43 7.31 4.68
C LEU A 107 3.03 6.13 5.42
N PHE A 108 3.44 6.34 6.68
CA PHE A 108 4.04 5.29 7.50
C PHE A 108 3.06 4.11 7.65
N THR A 109 1.84 4.40 8.08
CA THR A 109 0.78 3.39 8.25
C THR A 109 0.44 2.74 6.92
N SER A 110 0.23 3.50 5.84
CA SER A 110 -0.09 2.95 4.52
C SER A 110 1.04 2.08 3.99
N THR A 111 2.31 2.44 4.22
CA THR A 111 3.48 1.67 3.76
C THR A 111 3.60 0.37 4.53
N LEU A 112 3.48 0.42 5.85
CA LEU A 112 3.52 -0.76 6.71
C LEU A 112 2.38 -1.72 6.37
N LEU A 113 1.16 -1.19 6.23
CA LEU A 113 0.00 -2.00 5.86
C LEU A 113 0.13 -2.54 4.44
N THR A 114 0.68 -1.79 3.48
CA THR A 114 0.91 -2.31 2.11
C THR A 114 1.92 -3.45 2.11
N LEU A 115 2.98 -3.37 2.93
CA LEU A 115 3.95 -4.45 3.10
C LEU A 115 3.32 -5.74 3.66
N VAL A 116 2.25 -5.63 4.46
CA VAL A 116 1.49 -6.77 5.00
C VAL A 116 0.38 -7.22 4.03
N VAL A 117 -0.24 -6.30 3.30
CA VAL A 117 -1.32 -6.61 2.36
C VAL A 117 -0.79 -7.41 1.17
N ILE A 118 0.40 -7.09 0.64
CA ILE A 118 1.01 -7.85 -0.46
C ILE A 118 1.13 -9.36 -0.16
N PRO A 119 1.72 -9.81 0.97
CA PRO A 119 1.81 -11.22 1.29
C PRO A 119 0.44 -11.87 1.57
N VAL A 120 -0.52 -11.14 2.14
CA VAL A 120 -1.89 -11.66 2.39
C VAL A 120 -2.66 -11.85 1.08
N VAL A 121 -2.58 -10.89 0.17
CA VAL A 121 -3.19 -11.02 -1.16
C VAL A 121 -2.57 -12.19 -1.92
N TYR A 122 -1.26 -12.41 -1.76
CA TYR A 122 -0.57 -13.55 -2.33
C TYR A 122 -1.07 -14.88 -1.74
N SER A 123 -1.18 -15.02 -0.41
CA SER A 123 -1.65 -16.26 0.21
C SER A 123 -3.08 -16.60 -0.20
N LEU A 124 -3.97 -15.59 -0.27
CA LEU A 124 -5.35 -15.77 -0.73
C LEU A 124 -5.44 -16.29 -2.16
N TYR A 125 -4.63 -15.75 -3.07
CA TYR A 125 -4.59 -16.23 -4.46
C TYR A 125 -3.98 -17.63 -4.57
N ASP A 126 -3.00 -17.97 -3.72
CA ASP A 126 -2.40 -19.30 -3.69
C ASP A 126 -3.39 -20.36 -3.20
N ASP A 127 -4.15 -20.04 -2.16
CA ASP A 127 -5.22 -20.90 -1.63
C ASP A 127 -6.33 -21.13 -2.66
N LEU A 128 -6.75 -20.07 -3.37
CA LEU A 128 -7.75 -20.17 -4.42
C LEU A 128 -7.27 -21.02 -5.60
N GLY A 129 -6.00 -20.88 -6.00
CA GLY A 129 -5.38 -21.71 -7.04
C GLY A 129 -5.33 -23.20 -6.65
N ARG A 130 -5.05 -23.51 -5.38
CA ARG A 130 -5.07 -24.88 -4.86
C ARG A 130 -6.47 -25.48 -4.84
N TRP A 131 -7.49 -24.70 -4.49
CA TRP A 131 -8.89 -25.15 -4.47
C TRP A 131 -9.43 -25.47 -5.88
N LEU A 132 -9.14 -24.61 -6.87
CA LEU A 132 -9.52 -24.83 -8.27
C LEU A 132 -8.86 -26.06 -8.89
N ARG A 133 -7.61 -26.38 -8.51
CA ARG A 133 -6.90 -27.57 -9.03
C ARG A 133 -7.47 -28.88 -8.47
N ARG A 134 -7.85 -28.90 -7.20
CA ARG A 134 -8.53 -30.05 -6.57
C ARG A 134 -9.87 -30.37 -7.24
N GLY A 135 -10.65 -29.35 -7.63
CA GLY A 135 -11.92 -29.57 -8.33
C GLY A 135 -11.79 -30.23 -9.71
N ARG A 136 -10.64 -30.07 -10.39
CA ARG A 136 -10.38 -30.69 -11.70
C ARG A 136 -9.84 -32.12 -11.60
N GLU A 137 -9.11 -32.44 -10.53
CA GLU A 137 -8.61 -33.80 -10.27
C GLU A 137 -9.77 -34.76 -9.91
N THR A 138 -10.79 -34.30 -9.17
CA THR A 138 -11.99 -35.10 -8.86
C THR A 138 -12.87 -35.35 -10.10
N ALA A 139 -12.90 -34.43 -11.06
CA ALA A 139 -13.64 -34.59 -12.31
C ALA A 139 -12.92 -35.52 -13.32
N ALA A 140 -11.58 -35.57 -13.28
CA ALA A 140 -10.78 -36.43 -14.16
C ALA A 140 -10.65 -37.88 -13.65
N GLY A 141 -10.82 -38.13 -12.35
CA GLY A 141 -10.75 -39.47 -11.75
C GLY A 141 -12.00 -40.36 -11.94
N GLY A 142 -13.07 -39.85 -12.55
CA GLY A 142 -14.34 -40.58 -12.71
C GLY A 142 -14.46 -41.52 -13.92
N VAL A 143 -13.41 -41.67 -14.74
CA VAL A 143 -13.49 -42.42 -16.02
C VAL A 143 -12.62 -43.69 -16.04
N GLN A 144 -11.85 -43.99 -14.99
CA GLN A 144 -11.08 -45.24 -14.89
C GLN A 144 -11.55 -46.06 -13.69
N GLY A 145 -12.64 -46.81 -13.87
CA GLY A 145 -13.00 -47.85 -12.90
C GLY A 145 -14.46 -48.28 -12.93
N VAL A 146 -14.91 -48.91 -14.02
CA VAL A 146 -15.85 -50.04 -13.90
C VAL A 146 -15.47 -51.06 -15.01
N PRO A 147 -15.19 -52.33 -14.64
CA PRO A 147 -14.92 -53.42 -15.59
C PRO A 147 -16.13 -53.83 -16.42
#